data_AF-A0A1V3XTP0-F1
#
_entry.id   AF-A0A1V3XTP0-F1
#
_cell.length_a   1.000
_cell.length_b   1.000
_cell.length_c   1.000
_cell.angle_alpha   90.00
_cell.angle_beta   90.00
_cell.angle_gamma   90.00
#
_symmetry.space_group_name_H-M   'P 1'
#
loop_
_entity.id
_entity.type
_entity.pdbx_description
1 polymer ?
#
loop_
_entity_poly.entity_id
_entity_poly.type
_entity_poly.pdbx_seq_one_letter_code
_entity_poly.pdbx_strand_id
1 'polypeptide(L)'
;MTYPEFPHQDPLEPSTGELALEDRSALRRVAGLSTELADISEVEYRQLRLERVVLVGVWTEGSAADTEASMAELAALAETAGSQVLEGIIQRRDRPDPSTYIGSGKAAELREIVVATGADTVICDGELSPAQLTALEKAVKVKVIDRTALILDIFAQHATSREGKAQVSLAQMEYMLPRLRAGASRCRDRPAAAPAAAAAEWVCAVPVKPRSRPTAAASASGWPSCDARSRT
;
A
#
# COMPACT_ATOMS: atom_id res chain seq x y z
N MET A 1 60.61 24.20 62.42
CA MET A 1 59.84 24.21 61.16
C MET A 1 59.13 22.87 61.08
N THR A 2 57.83 22.88 61.37
CA THR A 2 56.97 21.70 61.39
C THR A 2 56.13 21.76 60.12
N TYR A 3 56.22 20.75 59.26
CA TYR A 3 55.39 20.65 58.06
C TYR A 3 54.02 20.10 58.43
N PRO A 4 52.91 20.65 57.91
CA PRO A 4 51.59 20.06 58.12
C PRO A 4 51.49 18.73 57.37
N GLU A 5 50.95 17.71 58.05
CA GLU A 5 50.61 16.41 57.49
C GLU A 5 49.52 16.56 56.42
N PHE A 6 49.80 16.11 55.20
CA PHE A 6 48.82 16.00 54.13
C PHE A 6 48.05 14.67 54.29
N PRO A 7 46.71 14.66 54.18
CA PRO A 7 45.95 13.43 54.26
C PRO A 7 46.33 12.50 53.10
N HIS A 8 46.61 11.25 53.45
CA HIS A 8 46.88 10.17 52.51
C HIS A 8 45.68 10.01 51.57
N GLN A 9 45.90 10.25 50.27
CA GLN A 9 44.94 9.88 49.23
C GLN A 9 45.11 8.37 48.97
N ASP A 10 44.10 7.59 49.35
CA ASP A 10 44.04 6.16 49.05
C ASP A 10 44.02 5.95 47.52
N PRO A 11 44.91 5.11 46.93
CA PRO A 11 45.08 5.06 45.47
C PRO A 11 43.95 4.39 44.68
N LEU A 12 42.82 4.04 45.31
CA LEU A 12 41.80 3.15 44.73
C LEU A 12 40.39 3.73 44.68
N GLU A 13 40.16 4.96 45.12
CA GLU A 13 38.87 5.62 44.88
C GLU A 13 38.94 6.48 43.61
N PRO A 14 38.19 6.15 42.54
CA PRO A 14 38.15 6.97 41.34
C PRO A 14 37.58 8.34 41.68
N SER A 15 38.24 9.39 41.18
CA SER A 15 37.80 10.76 41.37
C SER A 15 36.40 11.00 40.78
N THR A 16 35.69 12.01 41.28
CA THR A 16 34.35 12.39 40.77
C THR A 16 34.34 12.67 39.25
N GLY A 17 35.49 13.08 38.70
CA GLY A 17 35.69 13.23 37.26
C GLY A 17 35.85 11.90 36.52
N GLU A 18 36.49 10.91 37.11
CA GLU A 18 36.64 9.55 36.55
C GLU A 18 35.32 8.79 36.57
N LEU A 19 34.51 8.92 37.62
CA LEU A 19 33.14 8.37 37.67
C LEU A 19 32.24 8.98 36.57
N ALA A 20 32.38 10.28 36.28
CA ALA A 20 31.63 10.95 35.22
C ALA A 20 32.13 10.60 33.79
N LEU A 21 33.37 10.12 33.66
CA LEU A 21 33.94 9.56 32.43
C LEU A 21 33.51 8.11 32.23
N GLU A 22 33.38 7.33 33.31
CA GLU A 22 32.79 5.99 33.30
C GLU A 22 31.31 6.04 32.89
N ASP A 23 30.50 6.93 33.47
CA ASP A 23 29.09 7.07 33.09
C ASP A 23 28.90 7.50 31.62
N ARG A 24 29.81 8.33 31.08
CA ARG A 24 29.80 8.73 29.66
C ARG A 24 30.28 7.63 28.72
N SER A 25 31.22 6.77 29.16
CA SER A 25 31.70 5.63 28.39
C SER A 25 30.82 4.37 28.54
N ALA A 26 29.94 4.35 29.55
CA ALA A 26 28.93 3.33 29.79
C ALA A 26 27.72 3.39 28.85
N LEU A 27 27.75 4.22 27.78
CA LEU A 27 26.88 4.03 26.64
C LEU A 27 27.21 2.71 25.96
N ARG A 28 26.61 1.63 26.48
CA ARG A 28 26.64 0.30 25.91
C ARG A 28 26.09 0.40 24.49
N ARG A 29 26.97 0.33 23.49
CA ARG A 29 26.52 0.07 22.12
C ARG A 29 25.65 -1.17 22.17
N VAL A 30 24.40 -1.03 21.76
CA VAL A 30 23.56 -2.19 21.46
C VAL A 30 24.19 -2.83 20.23
N ALA A 31 24.96 -3.91 20.44
CA ALA A 31 25.48 -4.73 19.38
C ALA A 31 24.27 -5.27 18.59
N GLY A 32 24.04 -4.71 17.40
CA GLY A 32 22.83 -4.94 16.62
C GLY A 32 22.36 -3.73 15.83
N LEU A 33 22.74 -2.51 16.22
CA LEU A 33 22.60 -1.31 15.37
C LEU A 33 23.84 -1.19 14.46
N SER A 34 24.11 -2.25 13.70
CA SER A 34 25.13 -2.23 12.66
C SER A 34 24.64 -1.31 11.57
N THR A 35 25.21 -0.11 11.46
CA THR A 35 25.26 0.62 10.19
C THR A 35 26.24 -0.11 9.29
N GLU A 36 25.86 -1.30 8.85
CA GLU A 36 26.44 -1.88 7.65
C GLU A 36 25.78 -1.11 6.52
N LEU A 37 26.48 -0.07 6.08
CA LEU A 37 26.51 0.28 4.68
C LEU A 37 26.84 -1.02 3.91
N ALA A 38 25.80 -1.80 3.62
CA ALA A 38 25.85 -2.74 2.53
C ALA A 38 25.89 -1.89 1.27
N ASP A 39 27.08 -1.84 0.69
CA ASP A 39 27.36 -1.27 -0.62
C ASP A 39 26.29 -1.66 -1.63
N ILE A 40 25.57 -0.62 -2.05
CA ILE A 40 25.19 -0.27 -3.41
C ILE A 40 25.92 -1.14 -4.47
N SER A 41 25.44 -2.35 -4.75
CA SER A 41 25.65 -3.03 -6.05
C SER A 41 24.74 -4.25 -6.33
N GLU A 42 23.65 -4.46 -5.59
CA GLU A 42 22.55 -5.31 -6.06
C GLU A 42 21.64 -4.52 -7.01
N VAL A 43 22.20 -4.05 -8.13
CA VAL A 43 21.43 -3.88 -9.37
C VAL A 43 21.20 -5.29 -9.95
N GLU A 44 20.71 -6.17 -9.09
CA GLU A 44 20.16 -7.43 -9.51
C GLU A 44 18.88 -7.06 -10.24
N TYR A 45 18.64 -7.67 -11.38
CA TYR A 45 17.36 -7.63 -12.09
C TYR A 45 16.28 -8.22 -11.19
N ARG A 46 15.91 -7.52 -10.10
CA ARG A 46 14.63 -7.65 -9.43
C ARG A 46 13.65 -7.37 -10.54
N GLN A 47 13.14 -8.45 -11.10
CA GLN A 47 12.05 -8.47 -12.05
C GLN A 47 11.18 -7.26 -11.74
N LEU A 48 11.02 -6.35 -12.71
CA LEU A 48 9.98 -5.33 -12.66
C LEU A 48 8.67 -6.12 -12.55
N ARG A 49 8.32 -6.52 -11.33
CA ARG A 49 7.14 -7.32 -11.04
C ARG A 49 6.01 -6.35 -11.19
N LEU A 50 5.38 -6.38 -12.35
CA LEU A 50 4.17 -5.63 -12.62
C LEU A 50 3.21 -5.89 -11.47
N GLU A 51 2.68 -4.81 -10.89
CA GLU A 51 1.64 -4.95 -9.88
C GLU A 51 0.43 -5.61 -10.53
N ARG A 52 -0.08 -6.68 -9.92
CA ARG A 52 -1.21 -7.41 -10.46
C ARG A 52 -2.49 -6.75 -9.96
N VAL A 53 -3.31 -6.26 -10.89
CA VAL A 53 -4.46 -5.43 -10.55
C VAL A 53 -5.78 -6.03 -11.01
N VAL A 54 -6.82 -5.78 -10.23
CA VAL A 54 -8.22 -6.05 -10.60
C VAL A 54 -8.94 -4.71 -10.71
N LEU A 55 -9.67 -4.53 -11.81
CA LEU A 55 -10.40 -3.30 -12.09
C LEU A 55 -11.85 -3.44 -11.62
N VAL A 56 -12.42 -2.34 -11.12
CA VAL A 56 -13.80 -2.30 -10.63
C VAL A 56 -14.48 -1.04 -11.14
N GLY A 57 -15.54 -1.22 -11.93
CA GLY A 57 -16.39 -0.15 -12.45
C GLY A 57 -17.81 -0.22 -11.88
N VAL A 58 -18.38 0.94 -11.57
CA VAL A 58 -19.82 1.06 -11.28
C VAL A 58 -20.49 1.82 -12.41
N TRP A 59 -21.47 1.19 -13.02
CA TRP A 59 -22.25 1.77 -14.10
C TRP A 59 -23.57 2.31 -13.56
N THR A 60 -23.72 3.64 -13.59
CA THR A 60 -24.91 4.36 -13.15
C THR A 60 -25.87 4.72 -14.28
N GLU A 61 -25.33 5.23 -15.39
CA GLU A 61 -26.11 5.72 -16.53
C GLU A 61 -25.38 5.42 -17.85
N GLY A 62 -26.10 5.36 -18.98
CA GLY A 62 -25.53 5.13 -20.31
C GLY A 62 -25.85 3.75 -20.90
N SER A 63 -25.06 3.32 -21.89
CA SER A 63 -25.11 1.99 -22.53
C SER A 63 -24.06 1.04 -21.93
N ALA A 64 -24.26 -0.26 -22.09
CA ALA A 64 -23.27 -1.27 -21.72
C ALA A 64 -21.95 -1.05 -22.49
N ALA A 65 -22.06 -0.64 -23.77
CA ALA A 65 -20.91 -0.33 -24.62
C ALA A 65 -20.07 0.85 -24.08
N ASP A 66 -20.72 1.86 -23.49
CA ASP A 66 -20.01 3.01 -22.92
C ASP A 66 -19.19 2.59 -21.69
N THR A 67 -19.74 1.69 -20.87
CA THR A 67 -19.06 1.17 -19.68
C THR A 67 -17.88 0.27 -20.06
N GLU A 68 -18.05 -0.58 -21.06
CA GLU A 68 -16.95 -1.41 -21.58
C GLU A 68 -15.82 -0.53 -22.13
N ALA A 69 -16.15 0.56 -22.84
CA ALA A 69 -15.17 1.53 -23.31
C ALA A 69 -14.44 2.22 -22.16
N SER A 70 -15.14 2.66 -21.10
CA SER A 70 -14.52 3.25 -19.91
C SER A 70 -13.63 2.26 -19.15
N MET A 71 -14.01 0.98 -19.08
CA MET A 71 -13.18 -0.04 -18.47
C MET A 71 -11.93 -0.35 -19.29
N ALA A 72 -12.04 -0.33 -20.63
CA ALA A 72 -10.90 -0.47 -21.52
C ALA A 72 -9.92 0.71 -21.39
N GLU A 73 -10.44 1.93 -21.25
CA GLU A 73 -9.64 3.12 -20.94
C GLU A 73 -8.91 2.95 -19.60
N LEU A 74 -9.61 2.55 -18.54
CA LEU A 74 -9.02 2.33 -17.22
C LEU A 74 -7.92 1.25 -17.25
N ALA A 75 -8.12 0.20 -18.04
CA ALA A 75 -7.11 -0.83 -18.26
C ALA A 75 -5.85 -0.26 -18.93
N ALA A 76 -6.00 0.53 -19.99
CA ALA A 76 -4.88 1.18 -20.66
C ALA A 76 -4.12 2.16 -19.74
N LEU A 77 -4.83 2.88 -18.86
CA LEU A 77 -4.20 3.72 -17.84
C LEU A 77 -3.40 2.89 -16.82
N ALA A 78 -3.96 1.78 -16.34
CA ALA A 78 -3.27 0.89 -15.41
C ALA A 78 -2.00 0.27 -16.03
N GLU A 79 -2.08 -0.14 -17.30
CA GLU A 79 -0.92 -0.63 -18.05
C GLU A 79 0.16 0.44 -18.21
N THR A 80 -0.23 1.69 -18.49
CA THR A 80 0.68 2.84 -18.58
C THR A 80 1.39 3.10 -17.24
N ALA A 81 0.74 2.85 -16.11
CA ALA A 81 1.33 2.94 -14.78
C ALA A 81 2.29 1.77 -14.44
N GLY A 82 2.42 0.78 -15.32
CA GLY A 82 3.24 -0.43 -15.09
C GLY A 82 2.52 -1.54 -14.33
N SER A 83 1.19 -1.58 -14.38
CA SER A 83 0.38 -2.65 -13.77
C SER A 83 -0.06 -3.70 -14.79
N GLN A 84 -0.22 -4.95 -14.35
CA GLN A 84 -0.81 -6.03 -15.13
C GLN A 84 -2.28 -6.21 -14.72
N VAL A 85 -3.20 -5.89 -15.63
CA VAL A 85 -4.63 -6.11 -15.43
C VAL A 85 -4.94 -7.60 -15.55
N LEU A 86 -5.50 -8.20 -14.50
CA LEU A 86 -5.90 -9.60 -14.49
C LEU A 86 -7.37 -9.79 -14.83
N GLU A 87 -8.23 -8.94 -14.27
CA GLU A 87 -9.68 -9.10 -14.35
C GLU A 87 -10.36 -7.73 -14.14
N GLY A 88 -11.56 -7.59 -14.69
CA GLY A 88 -12.39 -6.40 -14.55
C GLY A 88 -13.81 -6.77 -14.15
N ILE A 89 -14.33 -6.12 -13.12
CA ILE A 89 -15.68 -6.33 -12.61
C ILE A 89 -16.50 -5.07 -12.87
N ILE A 90 -17.65 -5.25 -13.51
CA ILE A 90 -18.61 -4.18 -13.74
C ILE A 90 -19.86 -4.47 -12.90
N GLN A 91 -20.30 -3.46 -12.15
CA GLN A 91 -21.54 -3.54 -11.38
C GLN A 91 -22.51 -2.45 -11.82
N ARG A 92 -23.70 -2.84 -12.29
CA ARG A 92 -24.78 -1.91 -12.63
C ARG A 92 -25.56 -1.52 -11.38
N ARG A 93 -25.70 -0.22 -11.10
CA ARG A 93 -26.51 0.34 -9.99
C ARG A 93 -26.92 1.76 -10.30
N ASP A 94 -28.12 2.19 -9.91
CA ASP A 94 -28.58 3.57 -10.12
C ASP A 94 -27.71 4.61 -9.39
N ARG A 95 -27.17 4.25 -8.22
CA ARG A 95 -26.23 5.09 -7.45
C ARG A 95 -25.15 4.24 -6.79
N PRO A 96 -23.91 4.76 -6.68
CA PRO A 96 -22.86 4.10 -5.91
C PRO A 96 -23.24 3.96 -4.44
N ASP A 97 -22.85 2.84 -3.84
CA ASP A 97 -23.13 2.58 -2.43
C ASP A 97 -22.30 3.51 -1.53
N PRO A 98 -22.91 4.20 -0.55
CA PRO A 98 -22.20 5.15 0.30
C PRO A 98 -21.16 4.48 1.21
N SER A 99 -21.28 3.17 1.46
CA SER A 99 -20.36 2.44 2.33
C SER A 99 -19.20 1.81 1.55
N THR A 100 -19.47 1.16 0.42
CA THR A 100 -18.49 0.29 -0.27
C THR A 100 -18.38 0.55 -1.76
N TYR A 101 -19.05 1.60 -2.28
CA TYR A 101 -19.10 1.97 -3.70
C TYR A 101 -19.82 0.94 -4.60
N ILE A 102 -19.42 -0.33 -4.56
CA ILE A 102 -20.04 -1.46 -5.28
C ILE A 102 -21.15 -2.18 -4.51
N GLY A 103 -21.12 -2.13 -3.17
CA GLY A 103 -22.02 -2.90 -2.28
C GLY A 103 -21.31 -4.03 -1.52
N SER A 104 -21.83 -4.39 -0.35
CA SER A 104 -21.23 -5.39 0.54
C SER A 104 -21.15 -6.80 -0.05
N GLY A 105 -22.20 -7.25 -0.75
CA GLY A 105 -22.21 -8.56 -1.41
C GLY A 105 -21.15 -8.64 -2.52
N LYS A 106 -21.12 -7.62 -3.39
CA LYS A 106 -20.13 -7.58 -4.49
C LYS A 106 -18.70 -7.39 -3.98
N ALA A 107 -18.51 -6.70 -2.86
CA ALA A 107 -17.20 -6.60 -2.21
C ALA A 107 -16.70 -7.95 -1.68
N ALA A 108 -17.59 -8.84 -1.22
CA ALA A 108 -17.24 -10.19 -0.84
C ALA A 108 -16.83 -11.04 -2.07
N GLU A 109 -17.59 -10.95 -3.17
CA GLU A 109 -17.23 -11.60 -4.44
C GLU A 109 -15.88 -11.10 -4.97
N LEU A 110 -15.65 -9.79 -4.92
CA LEU A 110 -14.37 -9.18 -5.32
C LEU A 110 -13.21 -9.72 -4.49
N ARG A 111 -13.41 -9.96 -3.19
CA ARG A 111 -12.40 -10.60 -2.34
C ARG A 111 -12.07 -12.01 -2.81
N GLU A 112 -13.07 -12.80 -3.17
CA GLU A 112 -12.87 -14.16 -3.69
C GLU A 112 -12.07 -14.14 -4.99
N ILE A 113 -12.41 -13.22 -5.90
CA ILE A 113 -11.70 -13.02 -7.17
C ILE A 113 -10.26 -12.61 -6.91
N VAL A 114 -10.00 -11.67 -6.01
CA VAL A 114 -8.64 -11.24 -5.64
C VAL A 114 -7.82 -12.39 -5.06
N VAL A 115 -8.41 -13.24 -4.23
CA VAL A 115 -7.74 -14.42 -3.66
C VAL A 115 -7.46 -15.49 -4.74
N ALA A 116 -8.41 -15.72 -5.64
CA ALA A 116 -8.29 -16.71 -6.71
C ALA A 116 -7.24 -16.28 -7.76
N THR A 117 -7.28 -15.01 -8.16
CA THR A 117 -6.34 -14.44 -9.13
C THR A 117 -4.98 -14.15 -8.50
N GLY A 118 -4.93 -13.86 -7.21
CA GLY A 118 -3.73 -13.43 -6.49
C GLY A 118 -3.31 -12.01 -6.86
N ALA A 119 -4.29 -11.11 -6.99
CA ALA A 119 -4.07 -9.69 -7.23
C ALA A 119 -3.53 -8.99 -5.98
N ASP A 120 -2.70 -7.97 -6.19
CA ASP A 120 -2.04 -7.21 -5.12
C ASP A 120 -2.78 -5.89 -4.84
N THR A 121 -3.41 -5.31 -5.87
CA THR A 121 -4.11 -4.02 -5.80
C THR A 121 -5.46 -4.09 -6.55
N VAL A 122 -6.47 -3.38 -6.05
CA VAL A 122 -7.75 -3.16 -6.74
C VAL A 122 -7.83 -1.70 -7.18
N ILE A 123 -8.20 -1.46 -8.42
CA ILE A 123 -8.39 -0.13 -9.00
C ILE A 123 -9.88 0.11 -9.21
N CYS A 124 -10.41 1.17 -8.60
CA CYS A 124 -11.79 1.60 -8.79
C CYS A 124 -11.86 2.75 -9.79
N ASP A 125 -12.83 2.67 -10.70
CA ASP A 125 -13.03 3.66 -11.76
C ASP A 125 -13.51 5.02 -11.23
N GLY A 126 -14.38 5.01 -10.21
CA GLY A 126 -14.90 6.22 -9.60
C GLY A 126 -13.96 6.83 -8.55
N GLU A 127 -14.24 8.08 -8.22
CA GLU A 127 -13.63 8.75 -7.07
C GLU A 127 -14.25 8.22 -5.78
N LEU A 128 -13.45 7.55 -4.95
CA LEU A 128 -13.94 7.04 -3.67
C LEU A 128 -13.78 8.11 -2.58
N SER A 129 -14.79 8.21 -1.74
CA SER A 129 -14.65 8.93 -0.47
C SER A 129 -13.69 8.19 0.47
N PRO A 130 -13.05 8.88 1.44
CA PRO A 130 -12.14 8.23 2.40
C PRO A 130 -12.80 7.09 3.20
N ALA A 131 -14.09 7.19 3.46
CA ALA A 131 -14.88 6.17 4.15
C ALA A 131 -15.05 4.92 3.27
N GLN A 132 -15.41 5.11 1.99
CA GLN A 132 -15.55 4.02 1.02
C GLN A 132 -14.25 3.28 0.79
N LEU A 133 -13.14 4.01 0.63
CA LEU A 133 -11.81 3.41 0.47
C LEU A 133 -11.48 2.53 1.68
N THR A 134 -11.62 3.06 2.91
CA THR A 134 -11.35 2.28 4.13
C THR A 134 -12.25 1.04 4.22
N ALA A 135 -13.52 1.16 3.86
CA ALA A 135 -14.47 0.05 3.91
C ALA A 135 -14.14 -1.05 2.89
N LEU A 136 -13.77 -0.66 1.67
CA LEU A 136 -13.34 -1.58 0.61
C LEU A 136 -12.03 -2.27 0.96
N GLU A 137 -11.02 -1.55 1.46
CA GLU A 137 -9.77 -2.16 1.93
C GLU A 137 -10.03 -3.19 3.04
N LYS A 138 -10.94 -2.88 3.97
CA LYS A 138 -11.33 -3.80 5.04
C LYS A 138 -12.03 -5.05 4.51
N ALA A 139 -12.83 -4.93 3.46
CA ALA A 139 -13.56 -6.03 2.85
C ALA A 139 -12.63 -6.92 2.02
N VAL A 140 -11.82 -6.33 1.13
CA VAL A 140 -11.02 -7.07 0.15
C VAL A 140 -9.66 -7.52 0.71
N LYS A 141 -9.14 -6.86 1.75
CA LYS A 141 -7.83 -7.15 2.39
C LYS A 141 -6.59 -6.89 1.50
N VAL A 142 -6.76 -6.14 0.42
CA VAL A 142 -5.67 -5.69 -0.45
C VAL A 142 -5.74 -4.17 -0.61
N LYS A 143 -4.69 -3.57 -1.19
CA LYS A 143 -4.65 -2.13 -1.44
C LYS A 143 -5.75 -1.75 -2.43
N VAL A 144 -6.49 -0.69 -2.13
CA VAL A 144 -7.51 -0.13 -3.03
C VAL A 144 -7.08 1.26 -3.46
N ILE A 145 -7.08 1.50 -4.77
CA ILE A 145 -6.77 2.81 -5.34
C ILE A 145 -7.93 3.30 -6.21
N ASP A 146 -8.10 4.62 -6.23
CA ASP A 146 -9.11 5.29 -7.05
C ASP A 146 -8.49 5.73 -8.38
N ARG A 147 -9.32 6.06 -9.37
CA ARG A 147 -8.87 6.64 -10.65
C ARG A 147 -7.97 7.87 -10.47
N THR A 148 -8.29 8.77 -9.54
CA THR A 148 -7.46 9.95 -9.25
C THR A 148 -6.05 9.56 -8.77
N ALA A 149 -5.94 8.55 -7.89
CA ALA A 149 -4.66 8.09 -7.38
C ALA A 149 -3.81 7.48 -8.51
N LEU A 150 -4.43 6.66 -9.37
CA LEU A 150 -3.77 6.09 -10.55
C LEU A 150 -3.19 7.19 -11.47
N ILE A 151 -3.97 8.22 -11.75
CA ILE A 151 -3.53 9.35 -12.59
C ILE A 151 -2.34 10.09 -11.95
N LEU A 152 -2.39 10.34 -10.63
CA LEU A 152 -1.29 10.97 -9.91
C LEU A 152 -0.01 10.11 -9.94
N ASP A 153 -0.14 8.80 -9.86
CA ASP A 153 0.99 7.86 -9.96
C ASP A 153 1.61 7.89 -11.36
N ILE A 154 0.80 7.92 -12.41
CA ILE A 154 1.28 8.09 -13.79
C ILE A 154 2.05 9.41 -13.92
N PHE A 155 1.50 10.53 -13.43
CA PHE A 155 2.21 11.80 -13.50
C PHE A 155 3.50 11.82 -12.69
N ALA A 156 3.55 11.13 -11.55
CA ALA A 156 4.76 11.01 -10.75
C ALA A 156 5.86 10.26 -11.51
N GLN A 157 5.51 9.22 -12.28
CA GLN A 157 6.45 8.49 -13.13
C GLN A 157 6.95 9.32 -14.32
N HIS A 158 6.11 10.18 -14.90
CA HIS A 158 6.43 10.97 -16.09
C HIS A 158 7.07 12.33 -15.79
N ALA A 159 6.97 12.85 -14.56
CA ALA A 159 7.50 14.16 -14.18
C ALA A 159 9.05 14.16 -14.09
N THR A 160 9.72 14.69 -15.10
CA THR A 160 11.19 14.79 -15.14
C THR A 160 11.72 16.11 -14.58
N SER A 161 10.99 17.22 -14.77
CA SER A 161 11.42 18.55 -14.34
C SER A 161 11.23 18.77 -12.83
N ARG A 162 12.05 19.67 -12.25
CA ARG A 162 11.96 20.01 -10.81
C ARG A 162 10.60 20.63 -10.45
N GLU A 163 10.06 21.47 -11.34
CA GLU A 163 8.76 22.11 -11.17
C GLU A 163 7.62 21.08 -11.28
N GLY A 164 7.66 20.20 -12.28
CA GLY A 164 6.66 19.14 -12.46
C GLY A 164 6.62 18.18 -11.27
N LYS A 165 7.79 17.76 -10.76
CA LYS A 165 7.87 16.93 -9.54
C LYS A 165 7.26 17.63 -8.33
N ALA A 166 7.47 18.94 -8.18
CA ALA A 166 6.89 19.71 -7.09
C ALA A 166 5.36 19.80 -7.20
N GLN A 167 4.82 20.03 -8.40
CA GLN A 167 3.38 20.08 -8.65
C GLN A 167 2.70 18.74 -8.37
N VAL A 168 3.28 17.63 -8.86
CA VAL A 168 2.73 16.29 -8.60
C VAL A 168 2.77 15.97 -7.10
N SER A 169 3.87 16.29 -6.42
CA SER A 169 4.00 16.09 -4.98
C SER A 169 2.96 16.90 -4.19
N LEU A 170 2.67 18.13 -4.62
CA LEU A 170 1.61 18.96 -4.05
C LEU A 170 0.24 18.29 -4.23
N ALA A 171 -0.08 17.85 -5.44
CA ALA A 171 -1.35 17.18 -5.72
C ALA A 171 -1.52 15.87 -4.92
N GLN A 172 -0.45 15.09 -4.77
CA GLN A 172 -0.43 13.90 -3.91
C GLN A 172 -0.71 14.27 -2.45
N MET A 173 -0.09 15.33 -1.92
CA MET A 173 -0.35 15.80 -0.57
C MET A 173 -1.81 16.23 -0.39
N GLU A 174 -2.35 17.02 -1.32
CA GLU A 174 -3.75 17.46 -1.30
C GLU A 174 -4.73 16.30 -1.35
N TYR A 175 -4.45 15.27 -2.15
CA TYR A 175 -5.24 14.04 -2.21
C TYR A 175 -5.17 13.22 -0.91
N MET A 176 -4.00 13.13 -0.29
CA MET A 176 -3.79 12.35 0.93
C MET A 176 -4.35 13.02 2.20
N LEU A 177 -4.27 14.35 2.32
CA LEU A 177 -4.70 15.10 3.50
C LEU A 177 -6.10 14.75 4.05
N PRO A 178 -7.19 14.76 3.25
CA PRO A 178 -8.51 14.41 3.74
C PRO A 178 -8.60 12.95 4.18
N ARG A 179 -7.85 12.06 3.53
CA ARG A 179 -7.83 10.61 3.82
C ARG A 179 -7.10 10.28 5.11
N LEU A 180 -6.00 10.99 5.38
CA LEU A 180 -5.26 10.89 6.65
C LEU A 180 -6.07 11.41 7.84
N ARG A 181 -6.79 12.52 7.67
CA ARG A 181 -7.66 13.09 8.72
C ARG A 181 -8.82 12.15 9.09
N ALA A 182 -9.45 11.54 8.09
CA ALA A 182 -10.49 10.54 8.30
C ALA A 182 -9.97 9.26 9.00
N GLY A 183 -8.68 8.95 8.81
CA GLY A 183 -7.99 7.89 9.56
C GLY A 183 -7.67 8.30 11.01
N ALA A 184 -7.21 9.54 11.22
CA ALA A 184 -6.77 10.04 12.51
C ALA A 184 -7.92 10.33 13.50
N SER A 185 -9.12 10.73 13.01
CA SER A 185 -10.31 10.89 13.88
C SER A 185 -10.67 9.58 14.60
N ARG A 186 -10.50 8.43 13.93
CA ARG A 186 -10.72 7.10 14.54
C ARG A 186 -9.77 6.79 15.71
N CYS A 187 -8.62 7.46 15.80
CA CYS A 187 -7.70 7.31 16.92
C CYS A 187 -8.12 8.19 18.12
N ARG A 188 -8.85 9.28 17.88
CA ARG A 188 -9.20 10.28 18.90
C ARG A 188 -10.46 9.92 19.70
N ASP A 189 -11.37 9.16 19.09
CA ASP A 189 -12.68 8.82 19.68
C ASP A 189 -12.73 7.44 20.36
N ARG A 190 -11.59 6.93 20.89
CA ARG A 190 -11.60 5.68 21.66
C ARG A 190 -12.13 5.95 23.08
N PRO A 191 -13.33 5.49 23.47
CA PRO A 191 -13.73 5.55 24.87
C PRO A 191 -12.75 4.73 25.71
N ALA A 192 -12.32 5.30 26.82
CA ALA A 192 -11.39 4.72 27.78
C ALA A 192 -12.04 3.58 28.58
N ALA A 193 -12.46 2.48 27.93
CA ALA A 193 -12.79 1.21 28.59
C ALA A 193 -13.07 0.11 27.55
N ALA A 194 -12.08 -0.73 27.24
CA ALA A 194 -12.30 -2.09 26.76
C ALA A 194 -11.09 -2.97 27.18
N PRO A 195 -11.30 -4.21 27.64
CA PRO A 195 -10.24 -5.03 28.22
C PRO A 195 -9.16 -5.44 27.20
N ALA A 196 -7.94 -5.57 27.72
CA ALA A 196 -6.67 -5.62 27.01
C ALA A 196 -6.35 -6.96 26.30
N ALA A 197 -7.26 -7.49 25.48
CA ALA A 197 -7.05 -8.78 24.79
C ALA A 197 -6.98 -8.70 23.24
N ALA A 198 -7.06 -7.52 22.62
CA ALA A 198 -7.08 -7.40 21.15
C ALA A 198 -6.23 -6.23 20.62
N ALA A 199 -5.01 -6.06 21.14
CA ALA A 199 -4.14 -4.91 20.86
C ALA A 199 -2.87 -5.23 20.05
N ALA A 200 -2.79 -6.37 19.37
CA ALA A 200 -1.66 -6.70 18.51
C ALA A 200 -2.18 -7.11 17.13
N GLU A 201 -2.12 -6.19 16.16
CA GLU A 201 -2.11 -6.40 14.69
C GLU A 201 -2.59 -5.13 13.95
N TRP A 202 -2.04 -3.97 14.29
CA TRP A 202 -2.25 -2.74 13.51
C TRP A 202 -0.91 -2.02 13.32
N VAL A 203 0.01 -2.71 12.66
CA VAL A 203 1.06 -2.09 11.87
C VAL A 203 0.70 -2.42 10.43
N CYS A 204 0.70 -1.42 9.54
CA CYS A 204 0.69 -1.63 8.11
C CYS A 204 1.89 -2.51 7.71
N ALA A 205 1.70 -3.82 7.79
CA ALA A 205 2.53 -4.82 7.19
C ALA A 205 1.58 -5.67 6.38
N VAL A 206 1.40 -5.34 5.11
CA VAL A 206 0.93 -6.33 4.13
C VAL A 206 2.02 -7.40 4.13
N PRO A 207 1.76 -8.62 4.62
CA PRO A 207 2.78 -9.65 4.57
C PRO A 207 3.03 -9.98 3.10
N VAL A 208 4.23 -9.66 2.60
CA VAL A 208 4.72 -10.17 1.33
C VAL A 208 4.85 -11.68 1.49
N LYS A 209 3.81 -12.42 1.10
CA LYS A 209 3.82 -13.88 1.13
C LYS A 209 4.92 -14.38 0.19
N PRO A 210 5.83 -15.28 0.63
CA PRO A 210 6.78 -15.91 -0.29
C PRO A 210 5.99 -16.72 -1.31
N ARG A 211 5.98 -16.28 -2.57
CA ARG A 211 5.21 -16.95 -3.64
C ARG A 211 5.91 -18.24 -4.03
N SER A 212 5.22 -19.36 -3.85
CA SER A 212 5.56 -20.64 -4.47
C SER A 212 5.45 -20.51 -5.98
N ARG A 213 6.48 -20.95 -6.70
CA ARG A 213 6.55 -20.95 -8.17
C ARG A 213 5.31 -21.66 -8.77
N PRO A 214 4.64 -21.10 -9.79
CA PRO A 214 3.70 -21.90 -10.57
C PRO A 214 4.51 -22.88 -11.43
N THR A 215 4.35 -24.18 -11.18
CA THR A 215 4.76 -25.23 -12.10
C THR A 215 3.95 -25.09 -13.38
N ALA A 216 4.63 -24.76 -14.47
CA ALA A 216 4.05 -24.73 -15.80
C ALA A 216 3.56 -26.14 -16.17
N ALA A 217 2.26 -26.26 -16.48
CA ALA A 217 1.73 -27.34 -17.29
C ALA A 217 0.83 -26.69 -18.34
N ALA A 218 1.35 -26.66 -19.56
CA ALA A 218 0.61 -26.32 -20.76
C ALA A 218 -0.36 -27.45 -21.12
N SER A 219 -1.55 -27.11 -21.60
CA SER A 219 -2.11 -27.72 -22.81
C SER A 219 -3.30 -26.93 -23.33
N ALA A 220 -3.20 -26.59 -24.60
CA ALA A 220 -4.21 -25.98 -25.44
C ALA A 220 -5.47 -26.85 -25.58
N SER A 221 -6.64 -26.19 -25.67
CA SER A 221 -7.70 -26.59 -26.60
C SER A 221 -8.83 -25.55 -26.66
N GLY A 222 -8.91 -24.85 -27.78
CA GLY A 222 -10.15 -24.59 -28.54
C GLY A 222 -11.26 -23.77 -27.89
N TRP A 223 -11.34 -22.49 -28.23
CA TRP A 223 -12.61 -21.75 -28.28
C TRP A 223 -13.16 -21.84 -29.71
N PRO A 224 -14.41 -22.29 -29.94
CA PRO A 224 -14.98 -22.31 -31.28
C PRO A 224 -15.50 -20.92 -31.67
N SER A 225 -15.11 -20.49 -32.87
CA SER A 225 -15.64 -19.32 -33.57
C SER A 225 -17.10 -19.55 -33.97
N CYS A 226 -18.00 -18.67 -33.52
CA CYS A 226 -19.38 -18.61 -34.02
C CYS A 226 -19.38 -17.80 -35.32
N ASP A 227 -19.39 -18.51 -36.45
CA ASP A 227 -19.39 -17.92 -37.78
C ASP A 227 -20.83 -17.89 -38.30
N ALA A 228 -21.36 -16.67 -38.47
CA ALA A 228 -22.66 -16.43 -39.04
C ALA A 228 -22.66 -16.75 -40.55
N ARG A 229 -23.52 -17.67 -40.99
CA ARG A 229 -23.86 -17.80 -42.41
C ARG A 229 -25.29 -18.30 -42.63
N SER A 230 -26.01 -17.42 -43.30
CA SER A 230 -27.27 -17.47 -44.05
C SER A 230 -27.68 -18.78 -44.76
N ARG A 231 -29.00 -18.85 -45.06
CA ARG A 231 -29.76 -19.73 -45.99
C ARG A 231 -30.13 -21.09 -45.38
N THR A 232 -31.40 -21.48 -45.31
CA THR A 232 -32.52 -21.37 -46.29
C THR A 232 -33.85 -21.03 -45.64
#